data_AF-A0A932C5F9-F1
#
_entry.id   AF-A0A932C5F9-F1
#
_cell.length_a   1.000
_cell.length_b   1.000
_cell.length_c   1.000
_cell.angle_alpha   90.00
_cell.angle_beta   90.00
_cell.angle_gamma   90.00
#
_symmetry.space_group_name_H-M   'P 1'
#
loop_
_entity.id
_entity.type
_entity.pdbx_description
1 polymer ?
#
loop_
_entity_poly.entity_id
_entity_poly.type
_entity_poly.pdbx_seq_one_letter_code
_entity_poly.pdbx_strand_id
1 'polypeptide(L)' 'MAGTTVFGYAFWYLGELFGFEFFGCFLLSSIGSIAGVWLGWRVAQHFK' A
#
# COMPACT_ATOMS: atom_id res chain seq x y z
N MET A 1 -11.01 6.27 0.07
CA MET A 1 -10.83 4.85 0.47
C MET A 1 -10.22 3.99 -0.63
N ALA A 2 -10.29 4.34 -1.92
CA ALA A 2 -9.71 3.53 -3.00
C ALA A 2 -8.18 3.33 -2.89
N GLY A 3 -7.42 4.33 -2.42
CA GLY A 3 -5.96 4.25 -2.33
C GLY A 3 -5.45 3.15 -1.39
N THR A 4 -6.05 3.00 -0.22
CA THR A 4 -5.65 1.95 0.74
C THR A 4 -5.96 0.55 0.22
N THR A 5 -7.08 0.38 -0.50
CA THR A 5 -7.44 -0.92 -1.07
C THR A 5 -6.52 -1.30 -2.24
N VAL A 6 -6.25 -0.36 -3.15
CA VAL A 6 -5.41 -0.62 -4.33
C VAL A 6 -3.96 -0.85 -3.93
N PHE A 7 -3.37 0.04 -3.12
CA PHE A 7 -1.99 -0.12 -2.68
C PHE A 7 -1.82 -1.27 -1.68
N GLY A 8 -2.81 -1.53 -0.83
CA GLY A 8 -2.79 -2.66 0.11
C GLY A 8 -2.77 -4.02 -0.58
N TYR A 9 -3.62 -4.24 -1.59
CA TYR A 9 -3.63 -5.49 -2.37
C TYR A 9 -2.42 -5.60 -3.32
N ALA A 10 -1.97 -4.49 -3.92
CA ALA A 10 -0.79 -4.49 -4.77
C ALA A 10 0.48 -4.88 -4.00
N PHE A 11 0.66 -4.35 -2.78
CA PHE A 11 1.78 -4.71 -1.92
C PHE A 11 1.65 -6.12 -1.32
N TRP A 12 0.43 -6.61 -1.08
CA TRP A 12 0.21 -7.99 -0.66
C TRP A 12 0.65 -8.98 -1.74
N TYR A 13 0.24 -8.75 -3.00
CA TYR A 13 0.63 -9.59 -4.13
C TYR A 13 2.15 -9.54 -4.38
N LEU A 14 2.78 -8.39 -4.18
CA LEU A 14 4.24 -8.23 -4.23
C LEU A 14 4.95 -9.00 -3.12
N GLY A 15 4.40 -9.01 -1.89
CA GLY A 15 4.94 -9.79 -0.78
C GLY A 15 4.87 -11.30 -1.06
N GLU A 16 3.76 -11.76 -1.64
CA GLU A 16 3.57 -13.16 -2.03
C GLU A 16 4.54 -13.57 -3.15
N LEU A 17 4.78 -12.69 -4.13
CA LEU A 17 5.73 -12.93 -5.23
C LEU A 17 7.19 -13.04 -4.75
N PHE A 18 7.56 -12.32 -3.70
CA PHE A 18 8.89 -12.39 -3.09
C PHE A 18 9.03 -13.53 -2.06
N GLY A 19 7.99 -14.36 -1.87
CA GLY A 19 8.01 -15.50 -0.95
C GLY A 19 8.01 -15.12 0.53
N PHE A 20 7.57 -13.90 0.86
CA PHE A 20 7.44 -13.48 2.25
C PHE A 20 6.25 -14.21 2.90
N GLU A 21 6.48 -14.86 4.04
CA GLU A 21 5.42 -15.47 4.84
C GLU A 21 4.40 -14.43 5.35
N PHE A 22 3.31 -14.88 5.97
CA PHE A 22 2.17 -14.05 6.41
C PHE A 22 2.59 -12.73 7.09
N PHE A 23 3.63 -12.74 7.92
CA PHE A 23 4.14 -11.56 8.61
C PHE A 23 4.83 -10.55 7.69
N GLY A 24 5.55 -11.00 6.67
CA GLY A 24 6.20 -10.14 5.68
C GLY A 24 5.19 -9.53 4.71
N CYS A 25 4.18 -10.30 4.27
CA CYS A 25 3.05 -9.77 3.49
C CYS A 25 2.25 -8.72 4.28
N PHE A 26 2.03 -8.95 5.58
CA PHE A 26 1.35 -7.99 6.46
C PHE A 26 2.13 -6.68 6.62
N LEU A 27 3.45 -6.76 6.79
CA LEU A 27 4.34 -5.60 6.87
C LEU A 27 4.38 -4.83 5.54
N LEU A 28 4.53 -5.52 4.40
CA LEU A 28 4.53 -4.88 3.09
C LEU A 28 3.20 -4.19 2.79
N SER A 29 2.07 -4.84 3.07
CA SER A 29 0.74 -4.28 2.87
C SER A 29 0.47 -3.07 3.78
N SER A 30 0.99 -3.09 5.01
CA SER A 30 0.92 -1.94 5.94
C SER A 30 1.72 -0.75 5.40
N ILE A 31 2.94 -0.98 4.90
CA ILE A 31 3.77 0.06 4.27
C ILE A 31 3.09 0.60 3.01
N GLY A 32 2.55 -0.28 2.16
CA GLY A 32 1.80 0.08 0.96
C GLY A 32 0.57 0.93 1.28
N SER A 33 -0.15 0.61 2.35
CA SER A 33 -1.32 1.40 2.79
C SER A 33 -0.93 2.80 3.26
N ILE A 34 0.15 2.94 4.03
CA ILE A 34 0.67 4.25 4.45
C ILE A 34 1.14 5.05 3.24
N ALA A 35 1.87 4.43 2.32
CA ALA A 35 2.33 5.07 1.08
C ALA A 35 1.14 5.52 0.20
N GLY A 36 0.09 4.70 0.10
CA GLY A 36 -1.13 5.02 -0.64
C GLY A 36 -1.89 6.21 -0.05
N VAL A 37 -1.95 6.32 1.28
CA VAL A 37 -2.54 7.50 1.95
C VAL A 37 -1.67 8.74 1.73
N TRP A 38 -0.35 8.62 1.85
CA TRP A 38 0.58 9.72 1.63
C TRP A 38 0.55 10.24 0.19
N LEU A 39 0.51 9.35 -0.79
CA LEU A 39 0.32 9.71 -2.20
C LEU A 39 -1.04 10.37 -2.44
N GLY A 40 -2.11 9.81 -1.87
CA GLY A 40 -3.44 10.41 -1.94
C GLY A 40 -3.48 11.82 -1.35
N TRP A 41 -2.80 12.04 -0.22
CA TRP A 41 -2.67 13.35 0.41
C TRP A 41 -1.83 14.32 -0.43
N ARG A 42 -0.71 13.87 -1.01
CA ARG A 42 0.10 14.68 -1.94
C ARG A 42 -0.69 15.11 -3.17
N VAL A 43 -1.47 14.21 -3.77
CA VAL A 43 -2.33 14.54 -4.90
C VAL A 43 -3.40 15.55 -4.47
N ALA A 44 -4.08 15.31 -3.34
CA ALA A 44 -5.08 16.24 -2.82
C ALA A 44 -4.52 17.64 -2.50
N GLN A 45 -3.28 17.71 -2.01
CA GLN A 45 -2.54 18.98 -1.82
C GLN A 45 -2.21 19.66 -3.15
N HIS A 46 -1.93 18.91 -4.21
CA HIS A 46 -1.60 19.47 -5.52
C HIS A 46 -2.82 20.03 -6.26
N PHE A 47 -4.02 19.56 -5.92
CA PHE A 47 -5.31 20.04 -6.42
C PHE A 47 -5.97 21.10 -5.52
N LYS A 48 -5.29 21.55 -4.46
CA LYS A 48 -5.71 22.65 -3.58
C LYS A 48 -5.02 23.94 -4.00
#